data_AF-A0A1F8H8C0-F1
#
_entry.id   AF-A0A1F8H8C0-F1
#
_cell.length_a   1.000
_cell.length_b   1.000
_cell.length_c   1.000
_cell.angle_alpha   90.00
_cell.angle_beta   90.00
_cell.angle_gamma   90.00
#
_symmetry.space_group_name_H-M   'P 1'
#
loop_
_entity.id
_entity.type
_entity.pdbx_description
1 polymer ?
#
loop_
_entity_poly.entity_id
_entity_poly.type
_entity_poly.pdbx_seq_one_letter_code
_entity_poly.pdbx_strand_id
1 'polypeptide(L)'
;MRYRLWTNGKQIGNIIIGDGIVVATPFGSTAYYRSITDSFFEIGIGLAFNNSIEQSDHVVLDDQAIIKLEVTRGPALVYADNQKEYLELKEGQEVTIRQSIKKARWVIVK
;
A
#
# COMPACT_ATOMS: atom_id res chain seq x y z
N MET A 1 -6.91 11.81 -5.20
CA MET A 1 -7.89 11.53 -4.12
C MET A 1 -7.48 12.23 -2.82
N ARG A 2 -8.32 12.21 -1.78
CA ARG A 2 -7.91 12.55 -0.41
C ARG A 2 -8.19 11.38 0.53
N TYR A 3 -7.26 11.07 1.41
CA TYR A 3 -7.37 9.93 2.31
C TYR A 3 -6.68 10.17 3.65
N ARG A 4 -7.08 9.41 4.65
CA ARG A 4 -6.34 9.24 5.91
C ARG A 4 -5.67 7.89 5.92
N LEU A 5 -4.50 7.81 6.56
CA LEU A 5 -3.69 6.61 6.63
C LEU A 5 -3.29 6.32 8.08
N TRP A 6 -3.40 5.07 8.49
CA TRP A 6 -2.92 4.60 9.79
C TRP A 6 -1.99 3.42 9.63
N THR A 7 -0.97 3.36 10.46
CA THR A 7 -0.13 2.18 10.65
C THR A 7 -0.17 1.76 12.11
N ASN A 8 -0.52 0.51 12.38
CA ASN A 8 -0.65 -0.03 13.74
C ASN A 8 -1.51 0.84 14.67
N GLY A 9 -2.61 1.38 14.13
CA GLY A 9 -3.54 2.27 14.86
C GLY A 9 -3.08 3.72 15.01
N LYS A 10 -1.84 4.07 14.64
CA LYS A 10 -1.35 5.45 14.66
C LYS A 10 -1.55 6.12 13.30
N GLN A 11 -2.19 7.29 13.29
CA GLN A 11 -2.37 8.05 12.06
C GLN A 11 -1.04 8.60 11.55
N ILE A 12 -0.79 8.48 10.25
CA ILE A 12 0.32 9.11 9.56
C ILE A 12 -0.17 10.46 9.02
N GLY A 13 0.42 11.55 9.52
CA GLY A 13 0.05 12.90 9.11
C GLY A 13 -1.42 13.23 9.32
N ASN A 14 -1.92 14.20 8.55
CA ASN A 14 -3.32 14.61 8.55
C ASN A 14 -4.07 13.93 7.39
N ILE A 15 -4.72 14.73 6.53
CA ILE A 15 -5.34 14.27 5.30
C ILE A 15 -4.28 14.34 4.21
N ILE A 16 -3.99 13.19 3.61
CA ILE A 16 -3.03 13.08 2.51
C ILE A 16 -3.78 13.33 1.19
N ILE A 17 -3.17 14.13 0.32
CA ILE A 17 -3.68 14.43 -1.01
C ILE A 17 -2.69 13.87 -2.02
N GLY A 18 -3.16 12.98 -2.90
CA GLY A 18 -2.34 12.35 -3.92
C GLY A 18 -3.11 11.31 -4.73
N ASP A 19 -2.40 10.55 -5.55
CA ASP A 19 -2.99 9.48 -6.39
C ASP A 19 -3.21 8.18 -5.62
N GLY A 20 -2.62 8.03 -4.43
CA GLY A 20 -2.90 6.94 -3.49
C GLY A 20 -1.67 6.47 -2.74
N ILE A 21 -1.70 5.20 -2.37
CA ILE A 21 -0.55 4.48 -1.82
C ILE A 21 -0.29 3.23 -2.63
N VAL A 22 0.97 2.78 -2.63
CA VAL A 22 1.36 1.44 -3.06
C VAL A 22 1.86 0.70 -1.83
N VAL A 23 1.29 -0.49 -1.59
CA VAL A 23 1.77 -1.40 -0.56
C VAL A 23 2.38 -2.61 -1.25
N ALA A 24 3.63 -2.91 -0.93
CA ALA A 24 4.40 -3.96 -1.58
C ALA A 24 4.87 -5.02 -0.59
N THR A 25 4.98 -6.25 -1.08
CA THR A 25 5.78 -7.31 -0.46
C THR A 25 7.25 -7.18 -0.89
N PRO A 26 8.22 -7.88 -0.27
CA PRO A 26 9.59 -7.90 -0.77
C PRO A 26 9.68 -8.30 -2.26
N PHE A 27 8.86 -9.26 -2.70
CA PHE A 27 8.77 -9.64 -4.10
C PHE A 27 8.23 -8.51 -5.00
N GLY A 28 7.18 -7.80 -4.54
CA GLY A 28 6.61 -6.68 -5.28
C GLY A 28 7.44 -5.39 -5.20
N SER A 29 8.45 -5.33 -4.33
CA SER A 29 9.24 -4.12 -4.09
C SER A 29 10.02 -3.67 -5.33
N THR A 30 10.39 -4.61 -6.21
CA THR A 30 11.10 -4.32 -7.46
C THR A 30 10.18 -3.87 -8.60
N ALA A 31 8.86 -3.86 -8.41
CA ALA A 31 7.86 -3.48 -9.40
C ALA A 31 7.44 -2.01 -9.23
N TYR A 32 6.14 -1.72 -9.15
CA TYR A 32 5.64 -0.35 -9.12
C TYR A 32 6.12 0.45 -7.90
N TYR A 33 6.38 -0.22 -6.78
CA TYR A 33 7.02 0.38 -5.62
C TYR A 33 8.36 1.03 -5.97
N ARG A 34 9.24 0.33 -6.71
CA ARG A 34 10.53 0.87 -7.14
C ARG A 34 10.38 2.08 -8.06
N SER A 35 9.37 2.12 -8.92
CA SER A 35 9.17 3.31 -9.78
C SER A 35 8.76 4.56 -9.02
N ILE A 36 8.19 4.42 -7.81
CA ILE A 36 7.82 5.56 -6.95
C ILE A 36 9.00 5.95 -6.04
N THR A 37 9.75 4.96 -5.56
CA THR A 37 10.72 5.14 -4.47
C THR A 37 12.19 5.11 -4.89
N ASP A 38 12.46 4.64 -6.11
CA ASP A 38 13.79 4.24 -6.60
C ASP A 38 14.52 3.24 -5.69
N SER A 39 13.75 2.50 -4.87
CA SER A 39 14.27 1.62 -3.82
C SER A 39 13.57 0.26 -3.84
N PHE A 40 14.15 -0.71 -3.13
CA PHE A 40 13.59 -2.04 -2.88
C PHE A 40 13.98 -2.52 -1.47
N PHE A 41 13.31 -3.56 -0.97
CA PHE A 41 13.56 -4.09 0.36
C PHE A 41 13.38 -5.61 0.40
N GLU A 42 14.04 -6.25 1.37
CA GLU A 42 14.06 -7.72 1.48
C GLU A 42 13.18 -8.26 2.62
N ILE A 43 12.87 -7.44 3.63
CA ILE A 43 12.10 -7.84 4.83
C ILE A 43 11.06 -6.75 5.13
N GLY A 44 9.86 -7.18 5.56
CA GLY A 44 8.78 -6.29 5.99
C GLY A 44 7.71 -6.03 4.91
N ILE A 45 6.99 -4.92 5.08
CA ILE A 45 5.97 -4.44 4.14
C ILE A 45 6.33 -3.01 3.72
N GLY A 46 6.50 -2.79 2.42
CA GLY A 46 6.78 -1.47 1.87
C GLY A 46 5.50 -0.66 1.68
N LEU A 47 5.52 0.59 2.12
CA LEU A 47 4.46 1.58 1.92
C LEU A 47 5.06 2.79 1.20
N ALA A 48 4.55 3.11 0.01
CA ALA A 48 4.97 4.26 -0.79
C ALA A 48 3.77 5.16 -1.09
N PHE A 49 3.98 6.48 -1.09
CA PHE A 49 2.97 7.48 -1.41
C PHE A 49 3.00 7.77 -2.91
N ASN A 50 1.91 7.51 -3.61
CA ASN A 50 1.83 7.72 -5.05
C ASN A 50 1.41 9.16 -5.36
N ASN A 51 2.33 9.95 -5.92
CA ASN A 51 2.12 11.35 -6.30
C ASN A 51 1.43 12.19 -5.21
N SER A 52 1.87 12.06 -3.95
CA SER A 52 1.36 12.91 -2.87
C SER A 52 1.89 14.34 -3.00
N ILE A 53 1.03 15.33 -2.70
CA ILE A 53 1.42 16.76 -2.67
C ILE A 53 2.47 17.00 -1.59
N GLU A 54 2.28 16.39 -0.43
CA GLU A 54 3.29 16.41 0.62
C GLU A 54 4.41 15.44 0.23
N GLN A 55 5.65 15.93 0.25
CA GLN A 55 6.84 15.13 -0.01
C GLN A 55 7.05 14.19 1.18
N SER A 56 6.42 13.02 1.13
CA SER A 56 6.59 11.95 2.12
C SER A 56 7.44 10.87 1.49
N ASP A 57 8.56 10.55 2.15
CA ASP A 57 9.36 9.40 1.73
C ASP A 57 8.58 8.09 1.96
N HIS A 58 9.07 7.02 1.35
CA HIS A 58 8.55 5.68 1.57
C HIS A 58 8.92 5.14 2.94
N VAL A 59 8.16 4.16 3.41
CA VAL A 59 8.39 3.50 4.70
C VAL A 59 8.42 2.00 4.50
N VAL A 60 9.37 1.33 5.15
CA VAL A 60 9.37 -0.13 5.30
C VAL A 60 8.92 -0.45 6.72
N LEU A 61 7.78 -1.14 6.83
CA LEU A 61 7.14 -1.51 8.08
C LEU A 61 7.48 -2.95 8.46
N ASP A 62 7.29 -3.28 9.73
CA ASP A 62 7.32 -4.66 10.22
C ASP A 62 6.33 -5.56 9.48
N ASP A 63 6.62 -6.86 9.37
CA ASP A 63 5.81 -7.78 8.59
C ASP A 63 4.41 -8.05 9.20
N GLN A 64 4.22 -7.76 10.49
CA GLN A 64 2.93 -7.80 11.18
C GLN A 64 2.18 -6.47 11.13
N ALA A 65 2.70 -5.46 10.41
CA ALA A 65 2.07 -4.15 10.36
C ALA A 65 0.66 -4.21 9.75
N ILE A 66 -0.24 -3.46 10.37
CA ILE A 66 -1.61 -3.24 9.86
C ILE A 66 -1.67 -1.83 9.28
N ILE A 67 -1.91 -1.75 7.98
CA ILE A 67 -2.08 -0.50 7.25
C ILE A 67 -3.57 -0.32 7.00
N LYS A 68 -4.13 0.81 7.43
CA LYS A 68 -5.53 1.17 7.17
C LYS A 68 -5.59 2.47 6.38
N LEU A 69 -6.40 2.50 5.34
CA LEU A 69 -6.67 3.69 4.55
C LEU A 69 -8.17 3.97 4.54
N GLU A 70 -8.56 5.23 4.76
CA GLU A 70 -9.93 5.71 4.63
C GLU A 70 -9.99 6.77 3.51
N VAL A 71 -10.92 6.60 2.56
CA VAL A 71 -11.14 7.58 1.50
C VAL A 71 -11.98 8.73 2.03
N THR A 72 -11.38 9.91 2.18
CA THR A 72 -12.11 11.12 2.62
C THR A 72 -12.66 11.93 1.44
N ARG A 73 -12.10 11.76 0.24
CA ARG A 73 -12.62 12.32 -1.02
C ARG A 73 -12.19 11.44 -2.20
N GLY A 74 -13.16 10.88 -2.91
CA GLY A 74 -12.98 9.72 -3.79
C GLY A 74 -13.52 9.91 -5.22
N PRO A 75 -13.71 8.80 -5.96
CA PRO A 75 -13.48 7.39 -5.55
C PRO A 75 -11.99 7.00 -5.54
N ALA A 76 -11.68 5.86 -4.92
CA ALA A 76 -10.39 5.19 -5.04
C ALA A 76 -10.58 3.77 -5.57
N LEU A 77 -9.65 3.31 -6.40
CA LEU A 77 -9.66 1.95 -6.94
C LEU A 77 -8.53 1.15 -6.31
N VAL A 78 -8.84 -0.03 -5.78
CA VAL A 78 -7.88 -0.91 -5.12
C VAL A 78 -7.49 -2.02 -6.08
N TYR A 79 -6.19 -2.14 -6.29
CA TYR A 79 -5.59 -3.20 -7.09
C TYR A 79 -4.64 -4.08 -6.28
N ALA A 80 -4.70 -5.38 -6.52
CA ALA A 80 -3.78 -6.40 -6.02
C ALA A 80 -3.34 -7.31 -7.18
N ASP A 81 -2.12 -7.82 -7.10
CA ASP A 81 -1.56 -8.70 -8.12
C ASP A 81 -2.44 -9.94 -8.32
N ASN A 82 -2.60 -10.36 -9.58
CA ASN A 82 -3.40 -11.52 -10.00
C ASN A 82 -4.89 -11.47 -9.62
N GLN A 83 -5.45 -10.30 -9.34
CA GLN A 83 -6.90 -10.15 -9.20
C GLN A 83 -7.57 -9.98 -10.57
N LYS A 84 -8.76 -10.57 -10.75
CA LYS A 84 -9.57 -10.38 -11.97
C LYS A 84 -10.33 -9.06 -11.98
N GLU A 85 -10.83 -8.67 -10.82
CA GLU A 85 -11.67 -7.49 -10.62
C GLU A 85 -11.02 -6.59 -9.58
N TYR A 86 -11.23 -5.29 -9.74
CA TYR A 86 -10.81 -4.29 -8.76
C TYR A 86 -11.93 -4.00 -7.77
N LEU A 87 -11.55 -3.47 -6.61
CA LEU A 87 -12.51 -2.97 -5.63
C LEU A 87 -12.59 -1.45 -5.75
N GLU A 88 -13.79 -0.89 -5.82
CA GLU A 88 -14.01 0.55 -5.72
C GLU A 88 -14.31 0.92 -4.26
N LEU A 89 -13.54 1.86 -3.72
CA LEU A 89 -13.77 2.49 -2.42
C LEU A 89 -14.40 3.87 -2.63
N LYS A 90 -15.59 4.03 -2.07
CA LYS A 90 -16.32 5.30 -2.02
C LYS A 90 -15.91 6.12 -0.81
N GLU A 91 -16.34 7.38 -0.79
CA GLU A 91 -16.09 8.28 0.34
C GLU A 91 -16.63 7.69 1.65
N GLY A 92 -15.83 7.79 2.72
CA GLY A 92 -16.08 7.22 4.03
C GLY A 92 -15.78 5.72 4.15
N GLN A 93 -15.44 5.03 3.05
CA GLN A 93 -15.06 3.62 3.11
C GLN A 93 -13.58 3.44 3.42
N GLU A 94 -13.29 2.30 4.04
CA GLU A 94 -11.95 1.93 4.49
C GLU A 94 -11.47 0.64 3.82
N VAL A 95 -10.15 0.52 3.70
CA VAL A 95 -9.46 -0.73 3.37
C VAL A 95 -8.37 -0.99 4.39
N THR A 96 -8.20 -2.27 4.75
CA THR A 96 -7.14 -2.73 5.64
C THR A 96 -6.25 -3.71 4.90
N ILE A 97 -4.94 -3.46 4.96
CA ILE A 97 -3.89 -4.23 4.31
C ILE A 97 -2.96 -4.76 5.41
N ARG A 98 -2.69 -6.06 5.38
CA ARG A 98 -1.85 -6.78 6.34
C ARG A 98 -1.29 -8.04 5.71
N GLN A 99 -0.25 -8.61 6.29
CA GLN A 99 0.30 -9.89 5.84
C GLN A 99 -0.77 -11.00 5.91
N SER A 100 -0.80 -11.81 4.86
CA SER A 100 -1.68 -12.99 4.79
C SER A 100 -1.12 -14.12 5.65
N ILE A 101 -2.02 -14.88 6.30
CA ILE A 101 -1.65 -16.13 6.98
C ILE A 101 -1.22 -17.24 6.00
N LYS A 102 -1.57 -17.11 4.71
CA LYS A 102 -1.20 -18.03 3.65
C LYS A 102 0.00 -17.49 2.89
N LYS A 103 0.96 -18.36 2.58
CA LYS A 103 2.14 -18.04 1.78
C LYS A 103 1.95 -18.47 0.33
N ALA A 104 2.46 -17.68 -0.61
CA ALA A 104 2.51 -18.06 -2.02
C ALA A 104 3.42 -19.27 -2.20
N ARG A 105 3.05 -20.18 -3.11
CA ARG A 105 3.85 -21.36 -3.47
C ARG A 105 4.70 -21.05 -4.69
N TRP A 106 6.01 -21.03 -4.51
CA TRP A 106 6.98 -20.87 -5.60
C TRP A 106 7.26 -22.21 -6.27
N VAL A 107 7.30 -22.23 -7.60
CA VAL A 107 7.79 -23.36 -8.39
C VAL A 107 9.05 -22.90 -9.08
N ILE A 108 10.18 -23.50 -8.70
CA ILE A 108 11.49 -23.20 -9.29
C ILE A 108 11.72 -24.27 -10.35
N VAL A 109 11.72 -23.86 -11.61
CA VAL A 109 12.12 -24.72 -12.74
C VAL A 109 13.64 -24.68 -12.83
N LYS A 110 14.27 -25.85 -12.79
CA LYS A 110 15.71 -26.01 -13.00
C LYS A 110 16.03 -26.13 -14.48
#